data_AF-A0A4V3JBI6-F1
#
_entry.id   AF-A0A4V3JBI6-F1
#
_cell.length_a   1.000
_cell.length_b   1.000
_cell.length_c   1.000
_cell.angle_alpha   90.00
_cell.angle_beta   90.00
_cell.angle_gamma   90.00
#
_symmetry.space_group_name_H-M   'P 1'
#
loop_
_entity.id
_entity.type
_entity.pdbx_description
1 polymer ?
#
loop_
_entity_poly.entity_id
_entity_poly.type
_entity_poly.pdbx_seq_one_letter_code
_entity_poly.pdbx_strand_id
1 'polypeptide(L)'
;MEAIGLVFVAGFVGTICMSLSMWSIHYAGSVNADMIRAVGSFFTKDMSRALVPGIITHIIVGLIFAFPYAFLISLAPHILIASIVTGGAVGFFHGYLVGFLLVVLVARNHPMEQFREAGISVAAAHVFGHLIYGVGIGVILGLYGYNWTSILTM
;
A
#
# COMPACT_ATOMS: atom_id res chain seq x y z
N MET A 1 -1.88 17.33 17.17
CA MET A 1 -2.91 16.33 16.80
C MET A 1 -3.26 16.34 15.31
N GLU A 2 -3.31 17.50 14.64
CA GLU A 2 -3.71 17.59 13.23
C GLU A 2 -2.73 16.89 12.25
N ALA A 3 -1.42 17.01 12.46
CA ALA A 3 -0.41 16.43 11.55
C ALA A 3 -0.42 14.89 11.52
N ILE A 4 -0.50 14.24 12.68
CA ILE A 4 -0.61 12.77 12.77
C ILE A 4 -1.93 12.30 12.16
N GLY A 5 -3.03 13.02 12.46
CA GLY A 5 -4.34 12.74 11.85
C GLY A 5 -4.29 12.79 10.33
N LEU A 6 -3.60 13.78 9.76
CA LEU A 6 -3.42 13.90 8.32
C LEU A 6 -2.63 12.73 7.71
N VAL A 7 -1.57 12.25 8.37
CA VAL A 7 -0.81 11.06 7.93
C VAL A 7 -1.71 9.82 7.95
N PHE A 8 -2.55 9.66 8.97
CA PHE A 8 -3.51 8.56 9.01
C PHE A 8 -4.58 8.66 7.90
N VAL A 9 -5.11 9.85 7.63
CA VAL A 9 -6.05 10.06 6.51
C VAL A 9 -5.37 9.74 5.18
N ALA A 10 -4.14 10.19 4.97
CA ALA A 10 -3.36 9.91 3.77
C ALA A 10 -3.13 8.40 3.58
N GLY A 11 -2.72 7.71 4.66
CA GLY A 11 -2.56 6.26 4.67
C GLY A 11 -3.84 5.51 4.35
N PHE A 12 -4.95 5.88 5.01
CA PHE A 12 -6.26 5.26 4.79
C PHE A 12 -6.73 5.40 3.34
N VAL A 13 -6.67 6.62 2.80
CA VAL A 13 -7.04 6.92 1.40
C VAL A 13 -6.13 6.14 0.44
N GLY A 14 -4.82 6.20 0.65
CA GLY A 14 -3.85 5.46 -0.17
C GLY A 14 -4.14 3.96 -0.18
N THR A 15 -4.43 3.36 0.98
CA THR A 15 -4.73 1.94 1.11
C THR A 15 -6.01 1.55 0.38
N ILE A 16 -7.05 2.37 0.48
CA ILE A 16 -8.29 2.16 -0.28
C ILE A 16 -7.99 2.19 -1.79
N CYS A 17 -7.30 3.23 -2.27
CA CYS A 17 -6.97 3.38 -3.69
C CYS A 17 -6.15 2.20 -4.23
N MET A 18 -5.14 1.76 -3.49
CA MET A 18 -4.34 0.58 -3.83
C MET A 18 -5.19 -0.70 -3.82
N SER A 19 -5.99 -0.92 -2.77
CA SER A 19 -6.84 -2.11 -2.65
C SER A 19 -7.82 -2.22 -3.81
N LEU A 20 -8.48 -1.10 -4.16
CA LEU A 20 -9.41 -1.04 -5.28
C LEU A 20 -8.70 -1.25 -6.63
N SER A 21 -7.51 -0.68 -6.80
CA SER A 21 -6.72 -0.85 -8.03
C SER A 21 -6.31 -2.31 -8.23
N MET A 22 -5.80 -2.96 -7.20
CA MET A 22 -5.40 -4.37 -7.25
C MET A 22 -6.60 -5.32 -7.37
N TRP A 23 -7.69 -5.02 -6.66
CA TRP A 23 -8.95 -5.75 -6.82
C TRP A 23 -9.50 -5.63 -8.24
N SER A 24 -9.39 -4.47 -8.88
CA SER A 24 -9.83 -4.27 -10.27
C SER A 24 -8.98 -5.09 -11.25
N ILE A 25 -7.66 -5.16 -11.04
CA ILE A 25 -6.74 -6.02 -11.81
C ILE A 25 -7.13 -7.50 -11.62
N HIS A 26 -7.41 -7.91 -10.38
CA HIS A 26 -7.84 -9.27 -10.08
C HIS A 26 -9.18 -9.61 -10.75
N TYR A 27 -10.16 -8.72 -10.63
CA TYR A 27 -11.50 -8.89 -11.18
C TYR A 27 -11.49 -8.97 -12.72
N ALA A 28 -10.56 -8.29 -13.39
CA ALA A 28 -10.35 -8.43 -14.83
C ALA A 28 -9.85 -9.83 -15.25
N GLY A 29 -9.51 -10.71 -14.31
CA GLY A 29 -9.17 -12.11 -14.53
C GLY A 29 -7.77 -12.37 -15.08
N SER A 30 -6.96 -11.32 -15.29
CA SER A 30 -5.63 -11.43 -15.89
C SER A 30 -4.54 -11.83 -14.90
N VAL A 31 -4.74 -11.56 -13.59
CA VAL A 31 -3.75 -11.80 -12.53
C VAL A 31 -4.47 -12.16 -11.23
N ASN A 32 -3.98 -13.16 -10.48
CA ASN A 32 -4.46 -13.43 -9.12
C ASN A 32 -3.92 -12.38 -8.12
N ALA A 33 -4.39 -11.16 -8.23
CA ALA A 33 -3.99 -10.01 -7.42
C ALA A 33 -4.94 -9.75 -6.23
N ASP A 34 -5.71 -10.76 -5.77
CA ASP A 34 -6.55 -10.65 -4.57
C ASP A 34 -5.70 -10.65 -3.29
N MET A 35 -4.97 -9.56 -3.11
CA MET A 35 -4.06 -9.34 -1.99
C MET A 35 -4.81 -9.36 -0.66
N ILE A 36 -6.04 -8.82 -0.62
CA ILE A 36 -6.83 -8.76 0.61
C ILE A 36 -7.12 -10.18 1.11
N ARG A 37 -7.63 -11.06 0.24
CA ARG A 37 -7.87 -12.45 0.65
C ARG A 37 -6.58 -13.23 0.84
N ALA A 38 -5.52 -12.95 0.08
CA ALA A 38 -4.21 -13.56 0.33
C ALA A 38 -3.73 -13.27 1.76
N VAL A 39 -3.65 -11.99 2.15
CA VAL A 39 -3.28 -11.56 3.50
C VAL A 39 -4.19 -12.16 4.56
N GLY A 40 -5.50 -12.11 4.38
CA GLY A 40 -6.43 -12.64 5.38
C GLY A 40 -6.35 -14.15 5.55
N SER A 41 -6.11 -14.88 4.46
CA SER A 41 -6.01 -16.34 4.47
C SER A 41 -4.72 -16.85 5.11
N PHE A 42 -3.71 -15.99 5.32
CA PHE A 42 -2.58 -16.32 6.21
C PHE A 42 -3.03 -16.63 7.64
N PHE A 43 -4.03 -15.90 8.13
CA PHE A 43 -4.54 -16.06 9.49
C PHE A 43 -5.64 -17.12 9.57
N THR A 44 -6.57 -17.11 8.61
CA THR A 44 -7.76 -17.98 8.67
C THR A 44 -7.51 -19.37 8.10
N LYS A 45 -6.50 -19.53 7.23
CA LYS A 45 -6.28 -20.72 6.39
C LYS A 45 -7.53 -21.12 5.59
N ASP A 46 -8.38 -20.15 5.29
CA ASP A 46 -9.71 -20.36 4.71
C ASP A 46 -10.16 -19.12 3.93
N MET A 47 -10.44 -19.32 2.64
CA MET A 47 -10.85 -18.28 1.70
C MET A 47 -12.21 -17.67 1.99
N SER A 48 -13.14 -18.43 2.58
CA SER A 48 -14.48 -17.95 2.90
C SER A 48 -14.45 -16.90 4.04
N ARG A 49 -13.46 -17.00 4.92
CA ARG A 49 -13.27 -16.12 6.09
C ARG A 49 -12.14 -15.11 5.93
N ALA A 50 -11.38 -15.16 4.84
CA ALA A 50 -10.18 -14.35 4.63
C ALA A 50 -10.46 -12.85 4.42
N LEU A 51 -11.63 -12.47 3.92
CA LEU A 51 -11.87 -11.08 3.50
C LEU A 51 -11.71 -10.06 4.64
N VAL A 52 -12.39 -10.29 5.77
CA VAL A 52 -12.41 -9.32 6.88
C VAL A 52 -11.04 -9.18 7.56
N PRO A 53 -10.35 -10.27 7.96
CA PRO A 53 -8.99 -10.17 8.50
C PRO A 53 -8.01 -9.53 7.52
N GLY A 54 -8.19 -9.78 6.21
CA GLY A 54 -7.41 -9.15 5.15
C GLY A 54 -7.57 -7.64 5.11
N ILE A 55 -8.81 -7.14 5.11
CA ILE A 55 -9.12 -5.70 5.10
C ILE A 55 -8.52 -5.02 6.33
N ILE A 56 -8.75 -5.60 7.52
CA ILE A 56 -8.24 -5.04 8.78
C ILE A 56 -6.72 -4.95 8.75
N THR A 57 -6.05 -6.06 8.38
CA THR A 57 -4.59 -6.11 8.31
C THR A 57 -4.05 -5.10 7.31
N HIS A 58 -4.64 -5.05 6.12
CA HIS A 58 -4.14 -4.16 5.07
C HIS A 58 -4.32 -2.67 5.43
N ILE A 59 -5.43 -2.30 6.07
CA ILE A 59 -5.65 -0.95 6.61
C ILE A 59 -4.60 -0.63 7.68
N ILE A 60 -4.41 -1.50 8.67
CA ILE A 60 -3.43 -1.26 9.74
C ILE A 60 -2.02 -1.08 9.17
N VAL A 61 -1.60 -1.98 8.28
CA VAL A 61 -0.29 -1.91 7.63
C VAL A 61 -0.16 -0.62 6.82
N GLY A 62 -1.18 -0.25 6.06
CA GLY A 62 -1.23 1.02 5.33
C GLY A 62 -1.07 2.23 6.22
N LEU A 63 -1.82 2.32 7.32
CA LEU A 63 -1.69 3.42 8.28
C LEU A 63 -0.26 3.54 8.83
N ILE A 64 0.39 2.41 9.14
CA ILE A 64 1.77 2.38 9.62
C ILE A 64 2.76 2.81 8.53
N PHE A 65 2.62 2.28 7.31
CA PHE A 65 3.51 2.60 6.19
C PHE A 65 3.30 4.02 5.63
N ALA A 66 2.25 4.74 6.03
CA ALA A 66 2.07 6.14 5.67
C ALA A 66 3.14 7.05 6.30
N PHE A 67 3.66 6.70 7.48
CA PHE A 67 4.69 7.49 8.18
C PHE A 67 6.01 7.59 7.41
N PRO A 68 6.66 6.49 6.98
CA PRO A 68 7.89 6.61 6.19
C PRO A 68 7.65 7.34 4.85
N TYR A 69 6.46 7.21 4.25
CA TYR A 69 6.10 7.98 3.06
C TYR A 69 6.03 9.47 3.36
N ALA A 70 5.32 9.84 4.43
CA ALA A 70 5.20 11.23 4.86
C ALA A 70 6.55 11.85 5.19
N PHE A 71 7.45 11.09 5.83
CA PHE A 71 8.82 11.52 6.08
C PHE A 71 9.55 11.80 4.78
N LEU A 72 9.59 10.85 3.84
CA LEU A 72 10.32 11.00 2.58
C LEU A 72 9.74 12.12 1.70
N ILE A 73 8.42 12.27 1.66
CA ILE A 73 7.74 13.37 0.97
C ILE A 73 8.14 14.73 1.56
N SER A 74 8.27 14.83 2.88
CA SER A 74 8.64 16.09 3.55
C SER A 74 10.08 16.57 3.26
N LEU A 75 10.94 15.69 2.74
CA LEU A 75 12.30 16.05 2.32
C LEU A 75 12.33 16.74 0.95
N ALA A 76 11.24 16.66 0.19
CA ALA A 76 11.08 17.33 -1.10
C ALA A 76 10.48 18.75 -0.90
N PRO A 77 10.55 19.63 -1.92
CA PRO A 77 9.90 20.94 -1.86
C PRO A 77 8.42 20.82 -1.49
N HIS A 78 7.92 21.69 -0.60
CA HIS A 78 6.54 21.69 -0.10
C HIS A 78 5.54 22.26 -1.12
N ILE A 79 5.49 21.64 -2.30
CA ILE A 79 4.51 21.93 -3.35
C ILE A 79 3.80 20.63 -3.75
N LEU A 80 2.55 20.76 -4.20
CA LEU A 80 1.70 19.62 -4.50
C LEU A 80 2.35 18.64 -5.48
N ILE A 81 2.89 19.14 -6.60
CA ILE A 81 3.48 18.27 -7.63
C ILE A 81 4.70 17.50 -7.12
N ALA A 82 5.55 18.13 -6.31
CA ALA A 82 6.71 17.47 -5.72
C ALA A 82 6.26 16.38 -4.73
N SER A 83 5.19 16.63 -3.97
CA SER A 83 4.63 15.62 -3.05
C SER A 83 4.07 14.41 -3.79
N ILE A 84 3.36 14.63 -4.90
CA ILE A 84 2.81 13.56 -5.75
C ILE A 84 3.94 12.74 -6.40
N VAL A 85 4.93 13.41 -6.99
CA VAL A 85 6.05 12.72 -7.67
C VAL A 85 6.89 11.94 -6.68
N THR A 86 7.26 12.53 -5.54
CA THR A 86 8.00 11.83 -4.48
C THR A 86 7.19 10.67 -3.92
N GLY A 87 5.91 10.88 -3.62
CA GLY A 87 5.02 9.81 -3.15
C GLY A 87 4.93 8.65 -4.14
N GLY A 88 4.71 8.94 -5.42
CA GLY A 88 4.67 7.94 -6.48
C GLY A 88 6.00 7.19 -6.66
N ALA A 89 7.13 7.89 -6.57
CA ALA A 89 8.46 7.28 -6.64
C ALA A 89 8.72 6.34 -5.45
N VAL A 90 8.43 6.78 -4.23
CA VAL A 90 8.52 5.93 -3.02
C VAL A 90 7.58 4.73 -3.15
N GLY A 91 6.36 4.95 -3.64
CA GLY A 91 5.38 3.93 -4.02
C GLY A 91 5.95 2.87 -4.95
N PHE A 92 6.55 3.31 -6.05
CA PHE A 92 7.16 2.43 -7.04
C PHE A 92 8.27 1.55 -6.45
N PHE A 93 9.22 2.13 -5.72
CA PHE A 93 10.32 1.38 -5.11
C PHE A 93 9.83 0.43 -4.01
N HIS A 94 8.90 0.87 -3.17
CA HIS A 94 8.30 0.03 -2.15
C HIS A 94 7.54 -1.15 -2.77
N GLY A 95 6.78 -0.91 -3.83
CA GLY A 95 6.08 -1.96 -4.56
C GLY A 95 7.03 -2.98 -5.21
N TYR A 96 8.21 -2.55 -5.67
CA TYR A 96 9.25 -3.45 -6.16
C TYR A 96 9.79 -4.34 -5.05
N LEU A 97 10.11 -3.75 -3.89
CA LEU A 97 10.55 -4.48 -2.71
C LEU A 97 9.50 -5.50 -2.26
N VAL A 98 8.25 -5.07 -2.08
CA VAL A 98 7.15 -5.95 -1.65
C VAL A 98 6.87 -7.03 -2.69
N GLY A 99 6.78 -6.67 -3.97
CA GLY A 99 6.55 -7.62 -5.06
C GLY A 99 7.64 -8.71 -5.13
N PHE A 100 8.90 -8.32 -4.96
CA PHE A 100 10.02 -9.26 -4.91
C PHE A 100 9.93 -10.19 -3.69
N LEU A 101 9.74 -9.63 -2.49
CA LEU A 101 9.62 -10.41 -1.25
C LEU A 101 8.43 -11.38 -1.31
N LEU A 102 7.32 -10.96 -1.91
CA LEU A 102 6.14 -11.80 -2.08
C LEU A 102 6.44 -13.01 -2.94
N VAL A 103 7.00 -12.82 -4.13
CA VAL A 103 7.28 -13.92 -5.06
C VAL A 103 8.34 -14.87 -4.51
N VAL A 104 9.38 -14.35 -3.87
CA VAL A 104 10.54 -15.15 -3.44
C VAL A 104 10.33 -15.84 -2.10
N LEU A 105 9.72 -15.14 -1.12
CA LEU A 105 9.67 -15.61 0.27
C LEU A 105 8.27 -16.04 0.71
N VAL A 106 7.24 -15.30 0.30
CA VAL A 106 5.89 -15.43 0.86
C VAL A 106 5.05 -16.44 0.09
N ALA A 107 5.05 -16.36 -1.24
CA ALA A 107 4.20 -17.17 -2.11
C ALA A 107 4.41 -18.67 -1.84
N ARG A 108 5.66 -19.15 -1.90
CA ARG A 108 5.98 -20.58 -1.72
C ARG A 108 5.49 -21.18 -0.41
N ASN A 109 5.42 -20.37 0.64
CA ASN A 109 5.02 -20.78 1.99
C ASN A 109 3.56 -20.44 2.33
N HIS A 110 2.83 -19.85 1.39
CA HIS A 110 1.46 -19.42 1.61
C HIS A 110 0.56 -20.62 2.01
N PRO A 111 -0.35 -20.52 2.99
CA PRO A 111 -1.16 -21.67 3.42
C PRO A 111 -2.12 -22.17 2.33
N MET A 112 -2.64 -21.25 1.50
CA MET A 112 -3.51 -21.56 0.36
C MET A 112 -2.71 -21.78 -0.93
N GLU A 113 -2.98 -22.89 -1.63
CA GLU A 113 -2.31 -23.29 -2.87
C GLU A 113 -2.42 -22.26 -4.00
N GLN A 114 -3.62 -21.68 -4.20
CA GLN A 114 -3.90 -20.68 -5.23
C GLN A 114 -3.05 -19.39 -5.14
N PHE A 115 -2.41 -19.11 -4.00
CA PHE A 115 -1.51 -17.97 -3.81
C PHE A 115 -0.03 -18.37 -3.79
N ARG A 116 0.28 -19.67 -3.91
CA ARG A 116 1.67 -20.15 -3.98
C ARG A 116 2.33 -19.92 -5.33
N GLU A 117 1.52 -19.72 -6.36
CA GLU A 117 1.95 -19.51 -7.74
C GLU A 117 2.07 -18.02 -8.10
N ALA A 118 2.15 -17.13 -7.11
CA ALA A 118 2.33 -15.70 -7.38
C ALA A 118 3.63 -15.46 -8.16
N GLY A 119 3.48 -15.06 -9.43
CA GLY A 119 4.58 -14.79 -10.35
C GLY A 119 4.83 -13.31 -10.59
N ILE A 120 5.57 -13.01 -11.66
CA ILE A 120 5.96 -11.64 -12.06
C ILE A 120 4.73 -10.75 -12.27
N SER A 121 3.62 -11.28 -12.78
CA SER A 121 2.38 -10.52 -12.97
C SER A 121 1.78 -10.02 -11.66
N VAL A 122 1.81 -10.82 -10.60
CA VAL A 122 1.37 -10.42 -9.25
C VAL A 122 2.33 -9.38 -8.67
N ALA A 123 3.64 -9.54 -8.86
CA ALA A 123 4.62 -8.53 -8.45
C ALA A 123 4.40 -7.19 -9.17
N ALA A 124 4.16 -7.20 -10.48
CA ALA A 124 3.85 -6.01 -11.25
C ALA A 124 2.55 -5.32 -10.77
N ALA A 125 1.52 -6.10 -10.44
CA ALA A 125 0.30 -5.58 -9.84
C ALA A 125 0.55 -4.90 -8.48
N HIS A 126 1.46 -5.44 -7.66
CA HIS A 126 1.88 -4.80 -6.40
C HIS A 126 2.68 -3.52 -6.63
N VAL A 127 3.56 -3.48 -7.63
CA VAL A 127 4.29 -2.25 -8.02
C VAL A 127 3.29 -1.15 -8.39
N PHE A 128 2.32 -1.49 -9.24
CA PHE A 128 1.27 -0.54 -9.62
C PHE A 128 0.42 -0.11 -8.42
N GLY A 129 -0.01 -1.06 -7.59
CA GLY A 129 -0.79 -0.78 -6.38
C GLY A 129 -0.07 0.17 -5.42
N HIS A 130 1.23 -0.05 -5.15
CA HIS A 130 2.01 0.81 -4.26
C HIS A 130 2.32 2.18 -4.89
N LEU A 131 2.46 2.26 -6.22
CA LEU A 131 2.55 3.54 -6.91
C LEU A 131 1.27 4.36 -6.68
N ILE A 132 0.09 3.76 -6.81
CA ILE A 132 -1.20 4.40 -6.52
C ILE A 132 -1.31 4.79 -5.04
N TYR A 133 -0.89 3.93 -4.12
CA TYR A 133 -0.82 4.23 -2.69
C TYR A 133 0.02 5.49 -2.42
N GLY A 134 1.22 5.53 -2.98
CA GLY A 134 2.16 6.65 -2.82
C GLY A 134 1.66 7.95 -3.43
N VAL A 135 1.04 7.90 -4.61
CA VAL A 135 0.36 9.05 -5.22
C VAL A 135 -0.77 9.55 -4.31
N GLY A 136 -1.60 8.65 -3.77
CA GLY A 136 -2.67 9.01 -2.83
C GLY A 136 -2.16 9.76 -1.61
N ILE A 137 -1.07 9.27 -1.00
CA ILE A 137 -0.42 9.99 0.11
C ILE A 137 0.11 11.35 -0.34
N GLY A 138 0.82 11.39 -1.47
CA GLY A 138 1.39 12.62 -2.01
C GLY A 138 0.35 13.70 -2.30
N VAL A 139 -0.83 13.32 -2.81
CA VAL A 139 -1.97 14.23 -3.01
C VAL A 139 -2.45 14.78 -1.67
N ILE A 140 -2.76 13.92 -0.69
CA ILE A 140 -3.31 14.36 0.60
C ILE A 140 -2.30 15.23 1.35
N LEU A 141 -1.03 14.84 1.44
CA LEU A 141 -0.03 15.63 2.15
C LEU A 141 0.32 16.93 1.43
N GLY A 142 0.39 16.89 0.08
CA GLY A 142 0.71 18.05 -0.74
C GLY A 142 -0.37 19.13 -0.72
N LEU A 143 -1.65 18.75 -0.69
CA LEU A 143 -2.79 19.69 -0.60
C LEU A 143 -2.78 20.50 0.71
N TYR A 144 -2.22 19.94 1.77
CA TYR A 144 -2.18 20.56 3.10
C TYR A 144 -0.80 21.12 3.45
N GLY A 145 0.16 21.12 2.51
CA GLY A 145 1.50 21.67 2.73
C GLY A 145 2.24 20.99 3.88
N TYR A 146 2.08 19.67 4.02
CA TYR A 146 2.63 18.92 5.15
C TYR A 146 4.15 19.11 5.33
N ASN A 147 4.57 19.28 6.58
CA ASN A 147 5.97 19.30 6.99
C ASN A 147 6.17 18.36 8.19
N TRP A 148 7.18 17.51 8.14
CA TRP A 148 7.47 16.53 9.21
C TRP A 148 7.71 17.15 10.58
N THR A 149 8.26 18.37 10.64
CA THR A 149 8.48 19.07 11.91
C THR A 149 7.18 19.31 12.69
N SER A 150 6.04 19.38 12.00
CA SER A 150 4.71 19.52 12.62
C SER A 150 4.29 18.33 13.50
N ILE A 151 4.94 17.17 13.35
CA ILE A 151 4.76 16.02 14.26
C ILE A 151 5.59 16.19 15.54
N LEU A 152 6.75 16.83 15.45
CA LEU A 152 7.71 16.96 16.56
C LEU A 152 7.42 18.13 17.50
N THR A 153 6.68 19.13 17.02
CA THR A 153 6.28 20.31 17.82
C THR A 153 4.96 20.09 18.57
N MET A 154 4.61 18.83 18.85
CA MET A 154 3.43 18.45 19.65
C MET A 154 3.73 18.47 21.15
#